data_AF-A0A9N9JR71-F1
#
_entry.id   AF-A0A9N9JR71-F1
#
_cell.length_a   1.000
_cell.length_b   1.000
_cell.length_c   1.000
_cell.angle_alpha   90.00
_cell.angle_beta   90.00
_cell.angle_gamma   90.00
#
_symmetry.space_group_name_H-M   'P 1'
#
loop_
_entity.id
_entity.type
_entity.pdbx_description
1 polymer ?
#
loop_
_entity_poly.entity_id
_entity_poly.type
_entity_poly.pdbx_seq_one_letter_code
_entity_poly.pdbx_strand_id
1 'polypeptide(L)'
;PDYFTEDFFNVFCKDRPDYRWIIIGPSRSGSTFHKDPNSTSAWNAVITGSKKWIMYPPNILPPGVFTSPDEAEVTAPVSLMEWYANYYEKKQKSNQKPLEGICHA
;
A
#
# COMPACT_ATOMS: atom_id res chain seq x y z
N PRO A 1 3.39 -18.73 -2.85
CA PRO A 1 3.04 -19.04 -4.26
C PRO A 1 4.32 -19.21 -5.09
N ASP A 2 4.29 -20.03 -6.14
CA ASP A 2 5.49 -20.33 -6.94
C ASP A 2 6.12 -19.07 -7.56
N TYR A 3 5.33 -18.02 -7.77
CA TYR A 3 5.79 -16.72 -8.30
C TYR A 3 6.65 -15.90 -7.33
N PHE A 4 6.67 -16.24 -6.02
CA PHE A 4 7.32 -15.44 -4.99
C PHE A 4 8.35 -16.25 -4.18
N THR A 5 9.01 -17.22 -4.83
CA THR A 5 10.02 -18.08 -4.20
C THR A 5 11.41 -17.45 -4.17
N GLU A 6 11.67 -16.45 -5.02
CA GLU A 6 12.92 -15.70 -5.02
C GLU A 6 12.98 -14.74 -3.82
N ASP A 7 14.01 -14.87 -2.99
CA ASP A 7 14.19 -14.07 -1.75
C ASP A 7 15.62 -13.55 -1.66
N PHE A 8 15.89 -12.42 -2.34
CA PHE A 8 17.21 -11.79 -2.31
C PHE A 8 17.63 -11.32 -0.92
N PHE A 9 16.68 -10.99 -0.03
CA PHE A 9 16.99 -10.58 1.34
C PHE A 9 17.52 -11.73 2.20
N ASN A 10 17.45 -12.98 1.74
CA ASN A 10 18.01 -14.12 2.44
C ASN A 10 19.54 -14.01 2.67
N VAL A 11 20.25 -13.21 1.87
CA VAL A 11 21.70 -12.96 2.06
C VAL A 11 22.02 -12.31 3.40
N PHE A 12 21.08 -11.54 3.97
CA PHE A 12 21.24 -10.92 5.28
C PHE A 12 21.04 -11.90 6.45
N CYS A 13 20.64 -13.15 6.17
CA CYS A 13 20.44 -14.19 7.18
C CYS A 13 19.58 -13.71 8.37
N LYS A 14 20.20 -13.48 9.52
CA LYS A 14 19.54 -13.06 10.77
C LYS A 14 19.27 -11.56 10.82
N ASP A 15 20.00 -10.77 10.05
CA ASP A 15 19.88 -9.31 9.99
C ASP A 15 18.89 -8.85 8.90
N ARG A 16 18.17 -9.81 8.29
CA ARG A 16 17.15 -9.51 7.30
C ARG A 16 16.04 -8.65 7.93
N PRO A 17 15.51 -7.64 7.22
CA PRO A 17 14.30 -6.95 7.65
C PRO A 17 13.10 -7.90 7.73
N ASP A 18 12.13 -7.54 8.58
CA ASP A 18 10.83 -8.21 8.62
C ASP A 18 10.17 -8.18 7.23
N TYR A 19 9.58 -9.31 6.84
CA TYR A 19 9.14 -9.53 5.45
C TYR A 19 7.85 -10.37 5.33
N ARG A 20 7.28 -10.81 6.46
CA ARG A 20 6.04 -11.59 6.50
C ARG A 20 5.20 -11.13 7.67
N TRP A 21 3.91 -10.91 7.42
CA TRP A 21 2.99 -10.40 8.41
C TRP A 21 1.66 -11.15 8.36
N ILE A 22 1.08 -11.37 9.53
CA ILE A 22 -0.34 -11.70 9.68
C ILE A 22 -1.06 -10.40 9.99
N ILE A 23 -2.01 -10.02 9.13
CA ILE A 23 -2.76 -8.77 9.25
C ILE A 23 -4.22 -9.09 9.55
N ILE A 24 -4.68 -8.72 10.74
CA ILE A 24 -6.05 -8.93 11.21
C ILE A 24 -6.62 -7.57 11.63
N GLY A 25 -7.81 -7.23 11.16
CA GLY A 25 -8.45 -5.99 11.53
C GLY A 25 -9.95 -5.98 11.22
N PRO A 26 -10.73 -5.14 11.93
CA PRO A 26 -12.17 -5.01 11.69
C PRO A 26 -12.46 -4.26 10.38
N SER A 27 -13.75 -4.18 10.02
CA SER A 27 -14.20 -3.30 8.93
C SER A 27 -13.70 -1.88 9.13
N ARG A 28 -13.32 -1.21 8.03
CA ARG A 28 -12.74 0.15 7.99
C ARG A 28 -11.32 0.29 8.55
N SER A 29 -10.68 -0.80 8.96
CA SER A 29 -9.22 -0.82 9.15
C SER A 29 -8.48 -0.98 7.81
N GLY A 30 -7.22 -0.55 7.78
CA GLY A 30 -6.35 -0.70 6.62
C GLY A 30 -5.09 0.13 6.76
N SER A 31 -4.24 0.08 5.74
CA SER A 31 -2.99 0.86 5.66
C SER A 31 -3.23 2.15 4.87
N THR A 32 -2.56 3.22 5.25
CA THR A 32 -2.47 4.46 4.45
C THR A 32 -1.64 4.23 3.19
N PHE A 33 -1.62 5.21 2.28
CA PHE A 33 -0.76 5.13 1.09
C PHE A 33 0.71 5.07 1.48
N HIS A 34 1.44 4.13 0.90
CA HIS A 34 2.88 3.94 1.07
C HIS A 34 3.46 3.24 -0.15
N LYS A 35 4.79 3.33 -0.28
CA LYS A 35 5.60 2.41 -1.08
C LYS A 35 6.23 1.41 -0.11
N ASP A 36 6.36 0.16 -0.53
CA ASP A 36 7.04 -0.83 0.30
C ASP A 36 8.52 -0.46 0.49
N PRO A 37 9.08 -0.63 1.71
CA PRO A 37 10.47 -0.30 1.98
C PRO A 37 11.43 -1.02 1.04
N ASN A 38 12.57 -0.38 0.77
CA ASN A 38 13.62 -0.88 -0.12
C ASN A 38 13.12 -1.21 -1.54
N SER A 39 12.00 -0.62 -1.98
CA SER A 39 11.38 -0.89 -3.27
C SER A 39 11.09 -2.38 -3.51
N THR A 40 10.78 -3.12 -2.44
CA THR A 40 10.39 -4.52 -2.56
C THR A 40 9.03 -4.64 -3.23
N SER A 41 8.77 -5.81 -3.82
CA SER A 41 7.43 -6.20 -4.24
C SER A 41 6.79 -7.05 -3.15
N ALA A 42 5.47 -6.93 -2.99
CA ALA A 42 4.70 -7.69 -2.02
C ALA A 42 3.57 -8.51 -2.68
N TRP A 43 3.16 -9.56 -1.99
CA TRP A 43 1.92 -10.29 -2.28
C TRP A 43 1.06 -10.31 -1.01
N ASN A 44 -0.26 -10.18 -1.19
CA ASN A 44 -1.22 -10.18 -0.09
C ASN A 44 -2.27 -11.25 -0.35
N ALA A 45 -2.28 -12.33 0.45
CA ALA A 45 -3.31 -13.34 0.41
C ALA A 45 -4.42 -13.00 1.41
N VAL A 46 -5.61 -12.66 0.90
CA VAL A 46 -6.80 -12.48 1.73
C VAL A 46 -7.34 -13.86 2.07
N ILE A 47 -7.37 -14.21 3.36
CA ILE A 47 -7.84 -15.52 3.83
C ILE A 47 -9.31 -15.48 4.29
N THR A 48 -9.73 -14.34 4.85
CA THR A 48 -11.12 -14.11 5.29
C THR A 48 -11.53 -12.67 4.98
N GLY A 49 -12.77 -12.50 4.50
CA GLY A 49 -13.35 -11.19 4.22
C GLY A 49 -12.91 -10.62 2.86
N SER A 50 -12.74 -9.30 2.79
CA SER A 50 -12.34 -8.61 1.56
C SER A 50 -11.53 -7.34 1.85
N LYS A 51 -10.61 -7.00 0.95
CA LYS A 51 -9.83 -5.75 0.99
C LYS A 51 -10.05 -4.96 -0.29
N LYS A 52 -10.35 -3.66 -0.15
CA LYS A 52 -10.33 -2.72 -1.26
C LYS A 52 -8.91 -2.18 -1.43
N TRP A 53 -8.39 -2.26 -2.65
CA TRP A 53 -7.09 -1.76 -3.05
C TRP A 53 -7.25 -0.54 -3.95
N ILE A 54 -6.38 0.45 -3.77
CA ILE A 54 -6.25 1.64 -4.62
C ILE A 54 -4.76 1.86 -4.83
N MET A 55 -4.29 1.82 -6.07
CA MET A 55 -2.89 1.85 -6.43
C MET A 55 -2.65 2.95 -7.47
N TYR A 56 -1.59 3.72 -7.27
CA TYR A 56 -1.10 4.72 -8.21
C TYR A 56 0.27 4.28 -8.75
N PRO A 57 0.64 4.67 -9.99
CA PRO A 57 2.03 4.54 -10.45
C PRO A 57 2.99 5.22 -9.46
N PRO A 58 4.23 4.73 -9.32
CA PRO A 58 5.15 5.17 -8.26
C PRO A 58 5.51 6.67 -8.34
N ASN A 59 5.39 7.28 -9.52
CA ASN A 59 5.66 8.70 -9.77
C ASN A 59 4.42 9.60 -9.62
N ILE A 60 3.31 9.06 -9.10
CA ILE A 60 2.03 9.78 -8.97
C ILE A 60 1.60 9.79 -7.51
N LEU A 61 1.38 10.99 -7.00
CA LEU A 61 0.91 11.18 -5.64
C LEU A 61 -0.63 11.01 -5.56
N PRO A 62 -1.13 10.20 -4.61
CA PRO A 62 -2.56 10.18 -4.30
C PRO A 62 -3.04 11.57 -3.83
N PRO A 63 -4.30 11.96 -4.11
CA PRO A 63 -4.82 13.24 -3.62
C PRO A 63 -4.70 13.36 -2.10
N GLY A 64 -4.20 14.51 -1.63
CA GLY A 64 -3.99 14.76 -0.19
C GLY A 64 -2.73 14.11 0.39
N VAL A 65 -1.90 13.46 -0.44
CA VAL A 65 -0.60 12.93 -0.05
C VAL A 65 0.49 13.76 -0.72
N PHE A 66 1.50 14.14 0.06
CA PHE A 66 2.63 14.94 -0.39
C PHE A 66 3.92 14.33 0.15
N THR A 67 5.01 14.47 -0.60
CA THR A 67 6.33 13.98 -0.19
C THR A 67 7.40 15.05 -0.36
N SER A 68 8.49 14.95 0.40
CA SER A 68 9.73 15.68 0.10
C SER A 68 10.31 15.26 -1.26
N PRO A 69 11.22 16.04 -1.85
CA PRO A 69 11.83 15.73 -3.15
C PRO A 69 12.56 14.37 -3.20
N ASP A 70 13.11 13.92 -2.08
CA ASP A 70 13.77 12.62 -1.90
C ASP A 70 12.81 11.52 -1.41
N GLU A 71 11.52 11.85 -1.25
CA GLU A 71 10.46 10.98 -0.75
C GLU A 71 10.66 10.42 0.66
N ALA A 72 11.62 10.97 1.42
CA ALA A 72 11.91 10.54 2.79
C ALA A 72 10.85 11.00 3.81
N GLU A 73 10.23 12.17 3.56
CA GLU A 73 9.17 12.71 4.39
C GLU A 73 7.82 12.63 3.67
N VAL A 74 6.80 12.15 4.37
CA VAL A 74 5.45 11.97 3.83
C VAL A 74 4.44 12.73 4.68
N THR A 75 3.66 13.60 4.05
CA THR A 75 2.49 14.25 4.66
C THR A 75 1.22 13.65 4.05
N ALA A 76 0.38 13.05 4.89
CA ALA A 76 -0.86 12.39 4.47
C ALA A 76 -1.94 12.52 5.57
N PRO A 77 -3.23 12.25 5.27
CA PRO A 77 -4.26 12.17 6.30
C PRO A 77 -3.91 11.15 7.37
N VAL A 78 -4.37 11.39 8.60
CA VAL A 78 -4.00 10.59 9.79
C VAL A 78 -4.47 9.15 9.65
N SER A 79 -5.58 8.91 8.96
CA SER A 79 -6.11 7.57 8.74
C SER A 79 -6.58 7.33 7.31
N LEU A 80 -6.61 6.05 6.92
CA LEU A 80 -7.20 5.61 5.66
C LEU A 80 -8.64 6.09 5.51
N MET A 81 -9.42 6.08 6.59
CA MET A 81 -10.84 6.48 6.53
C MET A 81 -11.01 7.99 6.40
N GLU A 82 -10.13 8.78 7.02
CA GLU A 82 -10.08 10.22 6.78
C GLU A 82 -9.72 10.51 5.32
N TRP A 83 -8.73 9.81 4.77
CA TRP A 83 -8.40 9.93 3.36
C TRP A 83 -9.62 9.55 2.48
N TYR A 84 -10.28 8.44 2.80
CA TYR A 84 -11.42 7.95 2.04
C TYR A 84 -12.56 8.98 2.03
N ALA A 85 -12.93 9.54 3.18
CA ALA A 85 -14.01 10.51 3.30
C ALA A 85 -13.72 11.82 2.53
N ASN A 86 -12.46 12.28 2.54
CA ASN A 86 -12.11 13.61 2.04
C ASN A 86 -11.55 13.64 0.61
N TYR A 87 -11.01 12.52 0.12
CA TYR A 87 -10.22 12.48 -1.11
C TYR A 87 -10.62 11.38 -2.11
N TYR A 88 -11.37 10.35 -1.69
CA TYR A 88 -11.69 9.23 -2.57
C TYR A 88 -12.44 9.66 -3.84
N GLU A 89 -13.39 10.58 -3.77
CA GLU A 89 -14.09 11.09 -4.96
C GLU A 89 -13.21 12.00 -5.82
N LYS A 90 -12.21 12.65 -5.22
CA LYS A 90 -11.29 13.57 -5.91
C LYS A 90 -10.33 12.85 -6.85
N LYS A 91 -10.16 11.53 -6.72
CA LYS A 91 -9.34 10.71 -7.64
C LYS A 91 -9.78 10.84 -9.10
N GLN A 92 -11.05 11.16 -9.35
CA GLN A 92 -11.59 11.32 -10.70
C GLN A 92 -11.10 12.59 -11.42
N LYS A 93 -10.61 13.58 -10.66
CA LYS A 93 -10.09 14.86 -11.19
C LYS A 93 -8.61 14.78 -11.57
N SER A 94 -7.93 13.68 -11.25
CA SER A 94 -6.54 13.45 -11.65
C SER A 94 -6.48 13.01 -13.11
N ASN A 95 -5.50 13.55 -13.86
CA ASN A 95 -5.22 13.10 -15.24
C ASN A 95 -4.82 11.62 -15.32
N GLN A 96 -4.38 11.03 -14.21
CA GLN A 96 -4.12 9.61 -14.08
C GLN A 96 -4.99 9.01 -12.99
N LYS A 97 -5.87 8.10 -13.40
CA LYS A 97 -6.78 7.37 -12.50
C LYS A 97 -6.02 6.24 -11.82
N PRO A 98 -6.27 5.98 -10.52
CA PRO A 98 -5.69 4.82 -9.87
C PRO A 98 -6.26 3.52 -10.44
N LEU A 99 -5.49 2.44 -10.31
CA LEU A 99 -6.04 1.09 -10.37
C LEU A 99 -6.73 0.81 -9.04
N GLU A 100 -7.95 0.31 -9.08
CA GLU A 100 -8.65 -0.10 -7.87
C GLU A 100 -9.41 -1.41 -8.07
N GLY A 101 -9.55 -2.16 -6.99
CA GLY A 101 -10.23 -3.46 -7.01
C GLY A 101 -10.57 -3.92 -5.61
N ILE A 102 -11.41 -4.95 -5.53
CA ILE A 102 -11.71 -5.64 -4.28
C ILE A 102 -11.13 -7.05 -4.40
N CYS A 103 -10.24 -7.40 -3.48
CA CYS A 103 -9.73 -8.74 -3.32
C CYS A 103 -10.56 -9.43 -2.24
N HIS A 104 -11.24 -10.51 -2.61
CA HIS A 104 -11.97 -11.38 -1.70
C HIS A 104 -11.10 -12.56 -1.29
N ALA A 105 -11.42 -13.15 -0.14
CA ALA A 105 -10.94 -14.48 0.22
C ALA A 105 -11.36 -15.55 -0.79
#